data_AF-A0A5C8MFP3-F1
#
_entry.id   AF-A0A5C8MFP3-F1
#
_cell.length_a   1.000
_cell.length_b   1.000
_cell.length_c   1.000
_cell.angle_alpha   90.00
_cell.angle_beta   90.00
_cell.angle_gamma   90.00
#
_symmetry.space_group_name_H-M   'P 1'
#
loop_
_entity.id
_entity.type
_entity.pdbx_description
1 polymer ?
#
loop_
_entity_poly.entity_id
_entity_poly.type
_entity_poly.pdbx_seq_one_letter_code
_entity_poly.pdbx_strand_id
1 'polypeptide(L)'
;TEHYYVQSFTSEVIDLLKDIWYPNGKKTVPFSLLPFVLTPICLAWWYQDDGHLKIEKNQVKKIILSTDGFSAAENEKLIESIYQLYKLEFSLDKQNRLILYDQPQIFYFVHLIKPYVHESMHRKIQVSSMNKKITAKRTTIYLPTSIPIKKPTRDIHKILERLPFLYTQLHDKTIYDMLFKELFPKLKIDKKSLKPYQIQLNVEQRQWLYKFKEITGLNMSQIVHLCAFISDDFSV
;
A
#
# COMPACT_ATOMS: atom_id res chain seq x y z
N THR A 1 32.13 3.74 7.14
CA THR A 1 31.29 4.20 6.03
C THR A 1 31.80 5.55 5.61
N GLU A 2 32.07 5.74 4.32
CA GLU A 2 32.40 7.06 3.78
C GLU A 2 31.17 7.96 3.80
N HIS A 3 31.37 9.25 4.04
CA HIS A 3 30.32 10.24 4.03
C HIS A 3 30.70 11.32 3.01
N TYR A 4 29.76 11.65 2.14
CA TYR A 4 29.92 12.70 1.15
C TYR A 4 29.05 13.88 1.57
N TYR A 5 29.61 15.09 1.53
CA TYR A 5 28.91 16.33 1.80
C TYR A 5 28.94 17.20 0.55
N VAL A 6 27.77 17.73 0.19
CA VAL A 6 27.60 18.66 -0.93
C VAL A 6 26.65 19.77 -0.50
N GLN A 7 26.82 20.95 -1.09
CA GLN A 7 25.95 22.11 -0.87
C GLN A 7 25.67 22.80 -2.20
N SER A 8 24.46 23.32 -2.35
CA SER A 8 24.11 24.17 -3.49
C SER A 8 24.70 25.58 -3.33
N PHE A 9 24.78 26.33 -4.43
CA PHE A 9 24.91 27.78 -4.34
C PHE A 9 23.66 28.39 -3.71
N THR A 10 23.81 29.57 -3.12
CA THR A 10 22.69 30.38 -2.65
C THR A 10 21.85 30.86 -3.83
N SER A 11 20.53 30.93 -3.66
CA SER A 11 19.58 31.35 -4.68
C SER A 11 18.32 31.87 -4.00
N GLU A 12 17.70 32.89 -4.60
CA GLU A 12 16.43 33.46 -4.12
C GLU A 12 15.33 32.41 -3.97
N VAL A 13 15.32 31.37 -4.82
CA VAL A 13 14.37 30.26 -4.73
C VAL A 13 14.59 29.43 -3.46
N ILE A 14 15.85 29.21 -3.08
CA ILE A 14 16.20 28.47 -1.87
C ILE A 14 15.87 29.30 -0.63
N ASP A 15 16.10 30.62 -0.69
CA ASP A 15 15.74 31.54 0.39
C ASP A 15 14.22 31.58 0.62
N LEU A 16 13.42 31.62 -0.45
CA LEU A 16 11.96 31.51 -0.36
C LEU A 16 11.52 30.18 0.30
N LEU A 17 12.12 29.06 -0.11
CA LEU A 17 11.81 27.75 0.50
C LEU A 17 12.21 27.70 1.97
N LYS A 18 13.35 28.31 2.33
CA LYS A 18 13.80 28.42 3.71
C LYS A 18 12.79 29.19 4.56
N ASP A 19 12.29 30.32 4.09
CA ASP A 19 11.31 31.12 4.83
C ASP A 19 10.00 30.37 5.07
N ILE A 20 9.57 29.59 4.08
CA ILE A 20 8.37 28.73 4.17
C ILE A 20 8.56 27.61 5.20
N TRP A 21 9.69 26.90 5.16
CA TRP A 21 9.92 25.70 5.97
C TRP A 21 10.52 26.00 7.34
N TYR A 22 11.14 27.17 7.54
CA TYR A 22 11.80 27.57 8.78
C TYR A 22 11.24 28.90 9.31
N PRO A 23 9.92 29.02 9.54
CA PRO A 23 9.37 30.22 10.15
C PRO A 23 10.03 30.40 11.53
N ASN A 24 10.63 31.57 11.75
CA ASN A 24 11.38 31.88 12.97
C ASN A 24 12.61 30.97 13.21
N GLY A 25 13.23 30.47 12.15
CA GLY A 25 14.45 29.66 12.23
C GLY A 25 14.25 28.21 12.68
N LYS A 26 13.00 27.76 12.87
CA LYS A 26 12.68 26.38 13.26
C LYS A 26 11.94 25.66 12.14
N LYS A 27 12.43 24.48 11.75
CA LYS A 27 11.78 23.62 10.76
C LYS A 27 10.34 23.32 11.19
N THR A 28 9.37 23.68 10.35
CA THR A 28 7.93 23.53 10.58
C THR A 28 7.30 23.08 9.27
N VAL A 29 6.33 22.17 9.33
CA VAL A 29 5.65 21.68 8.12
C VAL A 29 4.69 22.75 7.56
N PRO A 30 4.84 23.19 6.30
CA PRO A 30 3.96 24.17 5.69
C PRO A 30 2.66 23.51 5.18
N PHE A 31 1.74 23.20 6.09
CA PHE A 31 0.53 22.44 5.78
C PHE A 31 -0.35 23.01 4.67
N SER A 32 -0.37 24.34 4.49
CA SER A 32 -1.10 24.99 3.40
C SER A 32 -0.57 24.62 2.02
N LEU A 33 0.71 24.22 1.91
CA LEU A 33 1.34 23.85 0.64
C LEU A 33 1.19 22.37 0.31
N LEU A 34 1.05 21.51 1.32
CA LEU A 34 1.05 20.06 1.12
C LEU A 34 0.05 19.56 0.05
N PRO A 35 -1.19 20.08 -0.05
CA PRO A 35 -2.12 19.63 -1.09
C PRO A 35 -1.60 19.85 -2.53
N PHE A 36 -0.69 20.80 -2.72
CA PHE A 36 -0.15 21.17 -4.03
C PHE A 36 1.20 20.51 -4.34
N VAL A 37 1.99 20.22 -3.29
CA VAL A 37 3.39 19.79 -3.47
C VAL A 37 3.67 18.35 -3.06
N LEU A 38 2.85 17.76 -2.17
CA LEU A 38 3.04 16.41 -1.65
C LEU A 38 2.57 15.37 -2.68
N THR A 39 3.24 15.35 -3.83
CA THR A 39 3.03 14.44 -4.97
C THR A 39 3.70 13.08 -4.72
N PRO A 40 3.44 12.04 -5.56
CA PRO A 40 4.10 10.74 -5.45
C PRO A 40 5.64 10.81 -5.51
N ILE A 41 6.20 11.73 -6.28
CA ILE A 41 7.66 11.97 -6.33
C ILE A 41 8.18 12.58 -5.03
N CYS A 42 7.44 13.51 -4.43
CA CYS A 42 7.78 14.08 -3.12
C CYS A 42 7.78 13.00 -2.03
N LEU A 43 6.74 12.14 -2.01
CA LEU A 43 6.69 10.97 -1.12
C LEU A 43 7.87 10.02 -1.35
N ALA A 44 8.28 9.82 -2.60
CA ALA A 44 9.43 8.96 -2.92
C ALA A 44 10.74 9.54 -2.41
N TRP A 45 10.99 10.84 -2.54
CA TRP A 45 12.18 11.49 -1.98
C TRP A 45 12.21 11.41 -0.46
N TRP A 46 11.09 11.77 0.17
CA TRP A 46 10.98 11.68 1.63
C TRP A 46 11.18 10.24 2.14
N TYR A 47 10.63 9.25 1.45
CA TYR A 47 10.87 7.84 1.79
C TYR A 47 12.32 7.40 1.57
N GLN A 48 12.98 7.90 0.54
CA GLN A 48 14.39 7.59 0.28
C GLN A 48 15.29 8.15 1.36
N ASP A 49 14.97 9.32 1.93
CA ASP A 49 15.76 9.91 3.01
C ASP A 49 15.40 9.24 4.35
N ASP A 50 14.15 9.39 4.79
CA ASP A 50 13.72 9.07 6.16
C ASP A 50 12.87 7.80 6.27
N GLY A 51 12.64 7.11 5.16
CA GLY A 51 11.79 5.93 5.10
C GLY A 51 12.52 4.61 5.32
N HIS A 52 11.78 3.63 5.83
CA HIS A 52 12.25 2.25 6.02
C HIS A 52 11.13 1.23 5.84
N LEU A 53 11.39 0.15 5.09
CA LEU A 53 10.52 -1.03 4.97
C LEU A 53 11.01 -2.10 5.94
N LYS A 54 10.21 -2.39 6.97
CA LYS A 54 10.53 -3.46 7.92
C LYS A 54 10.09 -4.80 7.35
N ILE A 55 11.04 -5.71 7.17
CA ILE A 55 10.81 -7.09 6.73
C ILE A 55 11.28 -8.04 7.84
N GLU A 56 10.42 -8.98 8.22
CA GLU A 56 10.76 -10.03 9.18
C GLU A 56 10.31 -11.39 8.64
N LYS A 57 11.20 -12.39 8.67
CA LYS A 57 10.93 -13.74 8.14
C LYS A 57 10.38 -13.73 6.71
N ASN A 58 10.96 -12.90 5.83
CA ASN A 58 10.55 -12.68 4.43
C ASN A 58 9.10 -12.21 4.29
N GLN A 59 8.58 -11.48 5.28
CA GLN A 59 7.27 -10.85 5.23
C GLN A 59 7.42 -9.37 5.56
N VAL A 60 6.84 -8.54 4.72
CA VAL A 60 6.67 -7.11 4.98
C VAL A 60 5.82 -6.94 6.23
N LYS A 61 6.31 -6.15 7.18
CA LYS A 61 5.61 -5.87 8.45
C LYS A 61 5.03 -4.48 8.50
N LYS A 62 5.81 -3.48 8.11
CA LYS A 62 5.41 -2.08 8.15
C LYS A 62 6.34 -1.19 7.35
N ILE A 63 5.82 -0.04 6.96
CA ILE A 63 6.63 1.12 6.57
C ILE A 63 6.77 2.05 7.77
N ILE A 64 7.94 2.66 7.90
CA ILE A 64 8.26 3.70 8.88
C ILE A 64 8.75 4.92 8.12
N LEU A 65 8.26 6.11 8.50
CA LEU A 65 8.83 7.40 8.14
C LEU A 65 9.33 8.06 9.42
N SER A 66 10.63 8.34 9.50
CA SER A 66 11.25 8.97 10.66
C SER A 66 10.89 10.46 10.70
N THR A 67 9.88 10.78 11.50
CA THR A 67 9.32 12.14 11.68
C THR A 67 9.45 12.63 13.12
N ASP A 68 10.31 11.99 13.89
CA ASP A 68 10.55 12.27 15.31
C ASP A 68 11.15 13.67 15.56
N GLY A 69 11.63 14.34 14.51
CA GLY A 69 12.04 15.75 14.56
C GLY A 69 10.89 16.77 14.56
N PHE A 70 9.67 16.38 14.20
CA PHE A 70 8.47 17.23 14.28
C PHE A 70 7.70 16.99 15.58
N SER A 71 6.82 17.92 15.95
CA SER A 71 5.92 17.70 17.10
C SER A 71 4.85 16.64 16.80
N ALA A 72 4.26 16.05 17.84
CA ALA A 72 3.17 15.08 17.68
C ALA A 72 1.97 15.68 16.93
N ALA A 73 1.60 16.93 17.24
CA ALA A 73 0.51 17.64 16.57
C ALA A 73 0.79 17.87 15.06
N GLU A 74 2.04 18.19 14.71
CA GLU A 74 2.44 18.26 13.30
C GLU A 74 2.33 16.90 12.61
N ASN A 75 2.78 15.83 13.28
CA ASN A 75 2.71 14.49 12.71
C ASN A 75 1.28 13.98 12.58
N GLU A 76 0.38 14.30 13.50
CA GLU A 76 -1.06 14.01 13.38
C GLU A 76 -1.67 14.71 12.16
N LYS A 77 -1.38 16.00 11.97
CA LYS A 77 -1.86 16.76 10.80
C LYS A 77 -1.23 16.27 9.49
N LEU A 78 0.00 15.76 9.55
CA LEU A 78 0.68 15.15 8.41
C LEU A 78 0.00 13.82 8.02
N ILE A 79 -0.38 13.00 9.00
CA ILE A 79 -1.19 11.79 8.79
C ILE A 79 -2.52 12.15 8.10
N GLU A 80 -3.23 13.17 8.59
CA GLU A 80 -4.47 13.64 7.98
C GLU A 80 -4.28 14.09 6.53
N SER A 81 -3.23 14.86 6.26
CA SER A 81 -2.90 15.35 4.92
C SER A 81 -2.61 14.21 3.94
N ILE A 82 -1.82 13.22 4.38
CA ILE A 82 -1.50 12.02 3.58
C ILE A 82 -2.77 11.19 3.34
N TYR A 83 -3.62 11.03 4.35
CA TYR A 83 -4.88 10.31 4.22
C TYR A 83 -5.82 11.00 3.20
N GLN A 84 -5.93 12.32 3.24
CA GLN A 84 -6.76 13.07 2.29
C GLN A 84 -6.30 12.88 0.84
N LEU A 85 -4.99 12.92 0.59
CA LEU A 85 -4.40 12.81 -0.74
C LEU A 85 -4.38 11.37 -1.28
N TYR A 86 -4.07 10.39 -0.42
CA TYR A 86 -3.70 9.04 -0.84
C TYR A 86 -4.50 7.92 -0.19
N LYS A 87 -5.40 8.23 0.76
CA LYS A 87 -6.15 7.25 1.55
C LYS A 87 -5.27 6.24 2.30
N LEU A 88 -4.05 6.68 2.66
CA LEU A 88 -3.10 5.91 3.46
C LEU A 88 -3.28 6.25 4.94
N GLU A 89 -3.58 5.24 5.75
CA GLU A 89 -3.87 5.32 7.19
C GLU A 89 -2.59 5.09 7.99
N PHE A 90 -1.75 6.12 8.08
CA PHE A 90 -0.60 6.10 8.98
C PHE A 90 -1.04 6.25 10.45
N SER A 91 -0.22 5.74 11.36
CA SER A 91 -0.36 5.94 12.80
C SER A 91 0.96 6.34 13.44
N LEU A 92 0.92 6.94 14.62
CA LEU A 92 2.13 7.26 15.38
C LEU A 92 2.61 6.06 16.18
N ASP A 93 3.92 5.85 16.21
CA ASP A 93 4.53 4.98 17.21
C ASP A 93 4.97 5.75 18.46
N LYS A 94 5.55 5.00 19.40
CA LYS A 94 6.07 5.54 20.68
C LYS A 94 7.24 6.52 20.51
N GLN A 95 7.85 6.59 19.32
CA GLN A 95 8.95 7.50 18.99
C GLN A 95 8.45 8.70 18.17
N ASN A 96 7.13 8.91 18.07
CA ASN A 96 6.55 9.98 17.25
C ASN A 96 6.90 9.85 15.75
N ARG A 97 6.98 8.61 15.24
CA ARG A 97 7.18 8.34 13.82
C ARG A 97 5.90 7.87 13.15
N LEU A 98 5.75 8.19 11.87
CA LEU A 98 4.65 7.71 11.04
C LEU A 98 4.86 6.24 10.65
N ILE A 99 3.87 5.38 10.91
CA ILE A 99 3.91 3.95 10.62
C ILE A 99 2.69 3.51 9.80
N LEU A 100 2.93 2.67 8.80
CA LEU A 100 1.89 2.00 8.02
C LEU A 100 2.01 0.48 8.18
N TYR A 101 0.97 -0.17 8.72
CA TYR A 101 0.97 -1.61 9.06
C TYR A 101 0.18 -2.48 8.07
N ASP A 102 -0.90 -1.94 7.51
CA ASP A 102 -1.85 -2.70 6.72
C ASP A 102 -1.22 -3.12 5.38
N GLN A 103 -1.23 -4.42 5.07
CA GLN A 103 -0.50 -4.95 3.92
C GLN A 103 -0.95 -4.30 2.60
N PRO A 104 -2.26 -4.18 2.29
CA PRO A 104 -2.65 -3.55 1.04
C PRO A 104 -2.19 -2.10 0.93
N GLN A 105 -2.19 -1.36 2.03
CA GLN A 105 -1.70 0.02 2.05
C GLN A 105 -0.19 0.11 1.86
N ILE A 106 0.58 -0.82 2.45
CA ILE A 106 2.03 -0.88 2.24
C ILE A 106 2.36 -1.15 0.77
N PHE A 107 1.68 -2.11 0.15
CA PHE A 107 1.91 -2.46 -1.26
C PHE A 107 1.47 -1.33 -2.19
N TYR A 108 0.35 -0.67 -1.90
CA TYR A 108 -0.09 0.51 -2.64
C TYR A 108 0.88 1.69 -2.47
N PHE A 109 1.38 1.96 -1.25
CA PHE A 109 2.42 2.98 -1.03
C PHE A 109 3.67 2.68 -1.87
N VAL A 110 4.16 1.45 -1.85
CA VAL A 110 5.31 1.05 -2.67
C VAL A 110 5.02 1.23 -4.15
N HIS A 111 3.84 0.83 -4.63
CA HIS A 111 3.42 1.04 -6.02
C HIS A 111 3.44 2.52 -6.40
N LEU A 112 2.93 3.40 -5.52
CA LEU A 112 2.85 4.84 -5.72
C LEU A 112 4.23 5.48 -5.92
N ILE A 113 5.22 5.11 -5.09
CA ILE A 113 6.55 5.75 -5.09
C ILE A 113 7.55 5.06 -6.02
N LYS A 114 7.37 3.78 -6.33
CA LYS A 114 8.34 2.94 -7.06
C LYS A 114 8.89 3.59 -8.34
N PRO A 115 8.08 4.27 -9.20
CA PRO A 115 8.60 4.91 -10.41
C PRO A 115 9.64 6.02 -10.17
N TYR A 116 9.72 6.56 -8.96
CA TYR A 116 10.55 7.73 -8.61
C TYR A 116 11.69 7.38 -7.63
N VAL A 117 11.83 6.11 -7.26
CA VAL A 117 12.92 5.66 -6.38
C VAL A 117 14.16 5.38 -7.23
N HIS A 118 15.29 5.94 -6.81
CA HIS A 118 16.57 5.73 -7.48
C HIS A 118 17.04 4.27 -7.31
N GLU A 119 17.76 3.75 -8.30
CA GLU A 119 18.19 2.35 -8.33
C GLU A 119 19.02 1.92 -7.11
N SER A 120 19.91 2.80 -6.64
CA SER A 120 20.72 2.57 -5.43
C SER A 120 19.88 2.44 -4.15
N MET A 121 18.63 2.89 -4.18
CA MET A 121 17.69 2.87 -3.08
C MET A 121 16.61 1.78 -3.23
N HIS A 122 16.67 0.96 -4.28
CA HIS A 122 15.71 -0.14 -4.50
C HIS A 122 15.61 -1.10 -3.30
N ARG A 123 16.69 -1.30 -2.54
CA ARG A 123 16.67 -2.10 -1.30
C ARG A 123 15.61 -1.63 -0.28
N LYS A 124 15.22 -0.35 -0.29
CA LYS A 124 14.17 0.19 0.60
C LYS A 124 12.76 -0.20 0.17
N ILE A 125 12.54 -0.54 -1.11
CA ILE A 125 11.21 -0.89 -1.66
C ILE A 125 11.07 -2.35 -2.08
N GLN A 126 12.12 -3.15 -1.93
CA GLN A 126 12.11 -4.55 -2.30
C GLN A 126 11.24 -5.38 -1.35
N VAL A 127 10.03 -5.68 -1.81
CA VAL A 127 9.15 -6.66 -1.19
C VAL A 127 9.60 -8.05 -1.66
N SER A 128 10.15 -8.87 -0.76
CA SER A 128 10.60 -10.22 -1.10
C SER A 128 9.46 -11.07 -1.67
N SER A 129 9.67 -11.68 -2.84
CA SER A 129 8.73 -12.64 -3.41
C SER A 129 8.60 -13.85 -2.48
N MET A 130 7.36 -14.25 -2.17
CA MET A 130 7.14 -15.41 -1.32
C MET A 130 7.44 -16.67 -2.12
N ASN A 131 8.66 -17.20 -2.03
CA ASN A 131 8.99 -18.56 -2.48
C ASN A 131 8.38 -19.63 -1.55
N LYS A 132 7.09 -19.53 -1.24
CA LYS A 132 6.36 -20.62 -0.58
C LYS A 132 5.95 -21.61 -1.65
N LYS A 133 6.51 -22.82 -1.59
CA LYS A 133 5.98 -23.97 -2.34
C LYS A 133 4.47 -24.03 -2.12
N ILE A 134 3.72 -24.00 -3.22
CA ILE A 134 2.26 -24.07 -3.23
C ILE A 134 1.87 -25.50 -2.86
N THR A 135 1.77 -25.82 -1.57
CA THR A 135 1.62 -27.21 -1.11
C THR A 135 0.18 -27.59 -0.77
N ALA A 136 -0.64 -26.65 -0.29
CA ALA A 136 -1.99 -26.97 0.17
C ALA A 136 -3.02 -26.93 -0.99
N LYS A 137 -3.53 -28.09 -1.40
CA LYS A 137 -4.64 -28.21 -2.36
C LYS A 137 -5.95 -27.65 -1.79
N ARG A 138 -6.14 -27.81 -0.48
CA ARG A 138 -7.35 -27.40 0.26
C ARG A 138 -7.08 -26.15 1.08
N THR A 139 -8.01 -25.21 1.09
CA THR A 139 -7.94 -23.96 1.85
C THR A 139 -9.32 -23.54 2.34
N THR A 140 -9.38 -22.56 3.24
CA THR A 140 -10.63 -21.94 3.70
C THR A 140 -10.68 -20.50 3.22
N ILE A 141 -11.75 -20.16 2.50
CA ILE A 141 -12.04 -18.79 2.06
C ILE A 141 -13.17 -18.26 2.94
N TYR A 142 -12.98 -17.06 3.49
CA TYR A 142 -13.98 -16.37 4.29
C TYR A 142 -14.65 -15.32 3.41
N LEU A 143 -15.95 -15.45 3.17
CA LEU A 143 -16.72 -14.50 2.36
C LEU A 143 -17.91 -13.98 3.17
N PRO A 144 -18.38 -12.76 2.88
CA PRO A 144 -19.61 -12.24 3.46
C PRO A 144 -20.81 -13.16 3.22
N THR A 145 -21.72 -13.21 4.18
CA THR A 145 -22.99 -13.94 4.05
C THR A 145 -23.88 -13.41 2.92
N SER A 146 -23.66 -12.17 2.47
CA SER A 146 -24.34 -11.57 1.32
C SER A 146 -23.96 -12.21 -0.02
N ILE A 147 -22.83 -12.93 -0.10
CA ILE A 147 -22.41 -13.63 -1.31
C ILE A 147 -23.01 -15.04 -1.31
N PRO A 148 -23.94 -15.35 -2.23
CA PRO A 148 -24.61 -16.63 -2.25
C PRO A 148 -23.67 -17.73 -2.76
N ILE A 149 -23.19 -18.59 -1.85
CA ILE A 149 -22.37 -19.75 -2.17
C ILE A 149 -23.15 -21.03 -1.86
N LYS A 150 -23.49 -21.81 -2.89
CA LYS A 150 -24.24 -23.08 -2.77
C LYS A 150 -23.33 -24.29 -2.90
N LYS A 151 -22.42 -24.26 -3.88
CA LYS A 151 -21.41 -25.30 -4.13
C LYS A 151 -20.02 -24.66 -3.98
N PRO A 152 -19.44 -24.65 -2.76
CA PRO A 152 -18.29 -23.81 -2.43
C PRO A 152 -17.13 -23.84 -3.41
N THR A 153 -16.68 -25.05 -3.79
CA THR A 153 -15.54 -25.18 -4.71
C THR A 153 -15.89 -24.67 -6.11
N ARG A 154 -17.02 -25.11 -6.67
CA ARG A 154 -17.44 -24.73 -8.02
C ARG A 154 -17.74 -23.24 -8.14
N ASP A 155 -18.46 -22.69 -7.18
CA ASP A 155 -18.90 -21.30 -7.23
C ASP A 155 -17.69 -20.35 -7.04
N ILE A 156 -16.73 -20.70 -6.17
CA ILE A 156 -15.47 -19.93 -6.03
C ILE A 156 -14.57 -20.08 -7.26
N HIS A 157 -14.54 -21.24 -7.92
CA HIS A 157 -13.82 -21.38 -9.19
C HIS A 157 -14.33 -20.41 -10.24
N LYS A 158 -15.66 -20.32 -10.38
CA LYS A 158 -16.30 -19.37 -11.31
C LYS A 158 -15.95 -17.92 -10.96
N ILE A 159 -15.99 -17.56 -9.68
CA ILE A 159 -15.57 -16.22 -9.22
C ILE A 159 -14.12 -15.91 -9.62
N LEU A 160 -13.24 -16.91 -9.62
CA LEU A 160 -11.82 -16.74 -9.93
C LEU A 160 -11.48 -16.72 -11.43
N GLU A 161 -12.41 -17.03 -12.33
CA GLU A 161 -12.18 -17.01 -13.79
C GLU A 161 -11.69 -15.66 -14.29
N ARG A 162 -12.09 -14.56 -13.64
CA ARG A 162 -11.69 -13.18 -13.96
C ARG A 162 -10.37 -12.72 -13.33
N LEU A 163 -9.81 -13.49 -12.40
CA LEU A 163 -8.60 -13.08 -11.68
C LEU A 163 -7.40 -12.76 -12.61
N PRO A 164 -7.17 -13.51 -13.71
CA PRO A 164 -6.12 -13.18 -14.67
C PRO A 164 -6.32 -11.82 -15.33
N PHE A 165 -7.55 -11.50 -15.75
CA PHE A 165 -7.87 -10.20 -16.34
C PHE A 165 -7.63 -9.07 -15.33
N LEU A 166 -8.19 -9.18 -14.12
CA LEU A 166 -7.99 -8.18 -13.07
C LEU A 166 -6.50 -7.98 -12.73
N TYR A 167 -5.70 -9.05 -12.76
CA TYR A 167 -4.26 -8.96 -12.56
C TYR A 167 -3.59 -8.07 -13.61
N THR A 168 -3.96 -8.20 -14.89
CA THR A 168 -3.39 -7.34 -15.95
C THR A 168 -3.68 -5.87 -15.73
N GLN A 169 -4.85 -5.55 -15.19
CA GLN A 169 -5.29 -4.17 -14.94
C GLN A 169 -4.53 -3.51 -13.77
N LEU A 170 -3.94 -4.28 -12.84
CA LEU A 170 -3.16 -3.73 -11.73
C LEU A 170 -1.86 -3.02 -12.15
N HIS A 171 -1.43 -3.20 -13.40
CA HIS A 171 -0.28 -2.48 -13.95
C HIS A 171 -0.64 -1.04 -14.34
N ASP A 172 -1.91 -0.75 -14.55
CA ASP A 172 -2.39 0.61 -14.76
C ASP A 172 -2.52 1.33 -13.41
N LYS A 173 -1.82 2.47 -13.29
CA LYS A 173 -1.77 3.26 -12.07
C LYS A 173 -3.14 3.82 -11.69
N THR A 174 -3.94 4.26 -12.66
CA THR A 174 -5.26 4.84 -12.44
C THR A 174 -6.23 3.76 -11.96
N ILE A 175 -6.18 2.58 -12.57
CA ILE A 175 -7.03 1.46 -12.15
C ILE A 175 -6.65 0.99 -10.74
N TYR A 176 -5.36 0.79 -10.45
CA TYR A 176 -4.97 0.39 -9.10
C TYR A 176 -5.31 1.47 -8.06
N ASP A 177 -5.13 2.76 -8.37
CA ASP A 177 -5.57 3.85 -7.51
C ASP A 177 -7.06 3.78 -7.17
N MET A 178 -7.91 3.60 -8.18
CA MET A 178 -9.34 3.44 -7.99
C MET A 178 -9.69 2.19 -7.17
N LEU A 179 -9.10 1.03 -7.49
CA LEU A 179 -9.33 -0.21 -6.74
C LEU A 179 -8.95 -0.04 -5.27
N PHE A 180 -7.81 0.59 -5.00
CA PHE A 180 -7.34 0.84 -3.65
C PHE A 180 -8.24 1.81 -2.88
N LYS A 181 -8.64 2.93 -3.49
CA LYS A 181 -9.43 3.96 -2.81
C LYS A 181 -10.90 3.57 -2.63
N GLU A 182 -11.50 2.90 -3.62
CA GLU A 182 -12.95 2.66 -3.66
C GLU A 182 -13.37 1.25 -3.28
N LEU A 183 -12.56 0.23 -3.60
CA LEU A 183 -12.94 -1.17 -3.40
C LEU A 183 -12.24 -1.82 -2.21
N PHE A 184 -10.95 -1.58 -1.99
CA PHE A 184 -10.21 -2.22 -0.89
C PHE A 184 -10.81 -1.92 0.50
N PRO A 185 -11.33 -0.71 0.80
CA PRO A 185 -12.00 -0.45 2.08
C PRO A 185 -13.22 -1.35 2.29
N LYS A 186 -13.95 -1.70 1.23
CA LYS A 186 -15.12 -2.60 1.27
C LYS A 186 -14.74 -4.06 1.53
N LEU A 187 -13.46 -4.42 1.41
CA LEU A 187 -12.95 -5.75 1.71
C LEU A 187 -12.62 -5.94 3.20
N LYS A 188 -12.53 -4.86 3.99
CA LYS A 188 -12.35 -4.90 5.45
C LYS A 188 -13.70 -5.15 6.11
N ILE A 189 -14.08 -6.42 6.25
CA ILE A 189 -15.39 -6.82 6.78
C ILE A 189 -15.27 -7.39 8.20
N ASP A 190 -16.28 -7.09 9.04
CA ASP A 190 -16.39 -7.64 10.39
C ASP A 190 -16.41 -9.18 10.35
N LYS A 191 -15.63 -9.81 11.23
CA LYS A 191 -15.55 -11.26 11.35
C LYS A 191 -16.92 -11.91 11.57
N LYS A 192 -17.86 -11.20 12.20
CA LYS A 192 -19.22 -11.71 12.47
C LYS A 192 -20.05 -11.94 11.20
N SER A 193 -19.78 -11.22 10.12
CA SER A 193 -20.51 -11.36 8.86
C SER A 193 -19.81 -12.27 7.84
N LEU A 194 -18.69 -12.88 8.23
CA LEU A 194 -17.94 -13.81 7.38
C LEU A 194 -18.36 -15.26 7.62
N LYS A 195 -18.61 -15.98 6.52
CA LYS A 195 -18.84 -17.42 6.50
C LYS A 195 -17.62 -18.15 5.93
N PRO A 196 -17.11 -19.20 6.61
CA PRO A 196 -15.99 -19.98 6.10
C PRO A 196 -16.44 -21.00 5.06
N TYR A 197 -15.67 -21.14 3.99
CA TYR A 197 -15.89 -22.10 2.91
C TYR A 197 -14.61 -22.90 2.66
N GLN A 198 -14.64 -24.19 2.97
CA GLN A 198 -13.53 -25.08 2.65
C GLN A 198 -13.61 -25.50 1.18
N ILE A 199 -12.54 -25.23 0.41
CA ILE A 199 -12.49 -25.48 -1.03
C ILE A 199 -11.21 -26.18 -1.45
N GLN A 200 -11.21 -26.74 -2.65
CA GLN A 200 -10.01 -27.18 -3.36
C GLN A 200 -9.73 -26.25 -4.54
N LEU A 201 -8.52 -25.70 -4.61
CA LEU A 201 -8.10 -24.88 -5.76
C LEU A 201 -7.32 -25.74 -6.75
N ASN A 202 -7.33 -25.37 -8.03
CA ASN A 202 -6.39 -25.94 -9.01
C ASN A 202 -5.03 -25.22 -8.94
N VAL A 203 -4.03 -25.70 -9.70
CA VAL A 203 -2.66 -25.12 -9.67
C VAL A 203 -2.66 -23.69 -10.18
N GLU A 204 -3.34 -23.44 -11.29
CA GLU A 204 -3.40 -22.15 -11.97
C GLU A 204 -4.05 -21.06 -11.09
N GLN A 205 -5.22 -21.33 -10.51
CA GLN A 205 -5.91 -20.44 -9.58
C GLN A 205 -5.02 -20.05 -8.40
N ARG A 206 -4.26 -21.01 -7.85
CA ARG A 206 -3.32 -20.71 -6.77
C ARG A 206 -2.23 -19.76 -7.25
N GLN A 207 -1.62 -20.02 -8.39
CA GLN A 207 -0.59 -19.15 -8.96
C GLN A 207 -1.12 -17.72 -9.15
N TRP A 208 -2.32 -17.57 -9.71
CA TRP A 208 -2.94 -16.25 -9.87
C TRP A 208 -3.22 -15.56 -8.53
N LEU A 209 -3.74 -16.27 -7.53
CA LEU A 209 -3.95 -15.73 -6.19
C LEU A 209 -2.63 -15.25 -5.55
N TYR A 210 -1.54 -15.99 -5.74
CA TYR A 210 -0.22 -15.58 -5.24
C TYR A 210 0.30 -14.34 -5.97
N LYS A 211 0.27 -14.33 -7.31
CA LYS A 211 0.69 -13.17 -8.10
C LYS A 211 -0.09 -11.92 -7.72
N PHE A 212 -1.41 -12.02 -7.58
CA PHE A 212 -2.26 -10.90 -7.19
C PHE A 212 -1.93 -10.42 -5.77
N LYS A 213 -1.69 -11.34 -4.83
CA LYS A 213 -1.22 -11.02 -3.48
C LYS A 213 0.12 -10.29 -3.46
N GLU A 214 1.06 -10.68 -4.33
CA GLU A 214 2.38 -10.05 -4.40
C GLU A 214 2.35 -8.63 -4.97
N ILE A 215 1.29 -8.24 -5.68
CA ILE A 215 1.11 -6.85 -6.13
C ILE A 215 0.28 -6.04 -5.13
N THR A 216 -0.72 -6.67 -4.50
CA THR A 216 -1.75 -5.95 -3.73
C THR A 216 -1.67 -6.09 -2.22
N GLY A 217 -0.85 -7.01 -1.70
CA GLY A 217 -0.83 -7.33 -0.27
C GLY A 217 -2.08 -8.07 0.25
N LEU A 218 -3.18 -8.13 -0.52
CA LEU A 218 -4.45 -8.75 -0.12
C LEU A 218 -4.28 -10.22 0.23
N ASN A 219 -5.10 -10.72 1.15
CA ASN A 219 -5.18 -12.15 1.45
C ASN A 219 -6.10 -12.88 0.46
N MET A 220 -6.03 -14.21 0.40
CA MET A 220 -6.83 -15.00 -0.55
C MET A 220 -8.34 -14.75 -0.43
N SER A 221 -8.85 -14.57 0.79
CA SER A 221 -10.27 -14.30 1.01
C SER A 221 -10.67 -12.94 0.46
N GLN A 222 -9.85 -11.90 0.69
CA GLN A 222 -10.05 -10.58 0.12
C GLN A 222 -9.98 -10.58 -1.41
N ILE A 223 -9.08 -11.37 -2.01
CA ILE A 223 -8.97 -11.46 -3.48
C ILE A 223 -10.22 -12.13 -4.09
N VAL A 224 -10.67 -13.25 -3.52
CA VAL A 224 -11.92 -13.90 -3.97
C VAL A 224 -13.11 -12.96 -3.78
N HIS A 225 -13.14 -12.25 -2.67
CA HIS A 225 -14.18 -11.28 -2.37
C HIS A 225 -14.20 -10.10 -3.36
N LEU A 226 -13.03 -9.54 -3.69
CA LEU A 226 -12.87 -8.51 -4.71
C LEU A 226 -13.38 -9.01 -6.07
N CYS A 227 -13.01 -10.23 -6.45
CA CYS A 227 -13.49 -10.85 -7.69
C CYS A 227 -15.02 -10.99 -7.69
N ALA A 228 -15.64 -11.28 -6.55
CA ALA A 228 -17.10 -11.39 -6.46
C ALA A 228 -17.82 -10.02 -6.54
N PHE A 229 -17.15 -8.94 -6.13
CA PHE A 229 -17.73 -7.59 -6.10
C PHE A 229 -17.71 -6.89 -7.45
N ILE A 230 -16.64 -7.09 -8.21
CA ILE A 230 -16.48 -6.46 -9.52
C ILE A 230 -17.53 -7.07 -10.45
N SER A 231 -18.55 -6.32 -10.89
CA SER A 231 -19.52 -6.80 -11.87
C SER A 231 -18.86 -6.98 -13.25
N ASP A 232 -19.55 -7.64 -14.18
CA ASP A 232 -19.08 -7.77 -15.58
C ASP A 232 -18.95 -6.39 -16.29
N ASP A 233 -19.48 -5.32 -15.68
CA ASP A 233 -19.38 -3.93 -16.13
C ASP A 233 -18.08 -3.22 -15.71
N PHE A 234 -17.06 -3.93 -15.23
CA PHE A 234 -15.68 -3.43 -15.24
C PHE A 234 -15.12 -3.40 -16.68
N SER A 235 -15.89 -2.81 -17.58
CA SER A 235 -15.45 -2.33 -18.88
C SER A 235 -15.04 -0.88 -18.67
N VAL A 236 -13.74 -0.68 -18.42
CA VAL A 236 -13.09 0.59 -18.71
C VAL A 236 -12.78 0.62 -20.19
#